data_AF-A0A176RW60-F1
#
_entry.id   AF-A0A176RW60-F1
#
_cell.length_a   1.000
_cell.length_b   1.000
_cell.length_c   1.000
_cell.angle_alpha   90.00
_cell.angle_beta   90.00
_cell.angle_gamma   90.00
#
_symmetry.space_group_name_H-M   'P 1'
#
loop_
_entity.id
_entity.type
_entity.pdbx_description
1 polymer ?
#
loop_
_entity_poly.entity_id
_entity_poly.type
_entity_poly.pdbx_seq_one_letter_code
_entity_poly.pdbx_strand_id
1 'polypeptide(L)'
;MIVLTIISYAMPILRGRAAANSNKAQVVEMWAFWLMTVSMVFITLFLTAAGILHVYLSRMAENPLPFMVMQEKVVLFYWMREIAGVVFLIGLVVYLISFFIGGEEEASTTV
;
A
#
# COMPACT_ATOMS: atom_id res chain seq x y z
N MET A 1 0.80 3.37 7.89
CA MET A 1 0.48 4.72 7.38
C MET A 1 0.92 5.81 8.33
N ILE A 2 0.59 5.77 9.63
CA ILE A 2 0.98 6.83 10.58
C ILE A 2 2.49 7.15 10.60
N VAL A 3 3.36 6.13 10.48
CA VAL A 3 4.81 6.33 10.40
C VAL A 3 5.21 7.08 9.12
N LEU A 4 4.57 6.80 7.98
CA LEU A 4 4.84 7.53 6.73
C LEU A 4 4.33 8.97 6.79
N THR A 5 3.23 9.21 7.52
CA THR A 5 2.70 10.55 7.76
C THR A 5 3.70 11.42 8.52
N ILE A 6 4.27 10.91 9.62
CA ILE A 6 5.27 11.68 10.37
C ILE A 6 6.57 11.82 9.59
N ILE A 7 6.96 10.84 8.78
CA ILE A 7 8.13 10.94 7.91
C ILE A 7 7.92 12.02 6.84
N SER A 8 6.76 12.08 6.19
CA SER A 8 6.44 13.11 5.19
C SER A 8 6.50 14.53 5.80
N TYR A 9 6.09 14.68 7.06
CA TYR A 9 6.23 15.94 7.80
C TYR A 9 7.68 16.26 8.20
N ALA A 10 8.40 15.31 8.80
CA ALA A 10 9.70 15.55 9.41
C ALA A 10 10.86 15.56 8.39
N MET A 11 10.76 14.82 7.28
CA MET A 11 11.86 14.66 6.31
C MET A 11 12.35 15.96 5.67
N PRO A 12 11.48 16.90 5.23
CA PRO A 12 11.95 18.18 4.70
C PRO A 12 12.79 18.96 5.72
N ILE A 13 12.32 19.00 6.97
CA ILE A 13 12.98 19.73 8.08
C ILE A 13 14.32 19.08 8.44
N LEU A 14 14.36 17.75 8.52
CA LEU A 14 15.58 16.98 8.79
C LEU A 14 16.62 17.10 7.66
N ARG A 15 16.21 17.48 6.45
CA ARG A 15 17.08 17.73 5.29
C ARG A 15 17.42 19.20 5.09
N GLY A 16 17.10 20.06 6.06
CA GLY A 16 17.46 21.48 6.05
C GLY A 16 16.60 22.36 5.16
N ARG A 17 15.41 21.91 4.71
CA ARG A 17 14.47 22.73 3.94
C ARG A 17 13.51 23.49 4.86
N ALA A 18 13.30 24.78 4.58
CA ALA A 18 12.49 25.69 5.41
C ALA A 18 10.99 25.35 5.40
N ALA A 19 10.44 24.90 4.27
CA ALA A 19 9.04 24.51 4.17
C ALA A 19 8.83 23.49 3.04
N ALA A 20 8.18 22.36 3.39
CA ALA A 20 7.66 21.32 2.50
C ALA A 20 8.64 20.71 1.46
N ASN A 21 8.20 19.61 0.85
CA ASN A 21 8.85 19.05 -0.33
C ASN A 21 8.37 19.83 -1.57
N SER A 22 9.11 19.79 -2.68
CA SER A 22 8.67 20.49 -3.91
C SER A 22 7.32 19.96 -4.41
N ASN A 23 6.54 20.79 -5.12
CA ASN A 23 5.25 20.39 -5.69
C ASN A 23 5.34 19.07 -6.50
N LYS A 24 6.45 18.88 -7.24
CA LYS A 24 6.71 17.63 -7.99
C LYS A 24 6.88 16.43 -7.06
N ALA A 25 7.64 16.57 -5.97
CA ALA A 25 7.86 15.49 -5.01
C ALA A 25 6.57 15.16 -4.22
N GLN A 26 5.76 16.16 -3.89
CA GLN A 26 4.49 15.97 -3.21
C GLN A 26 3.47 15.20 -4.06
N VAL A 27 3.38 15.48 -5.37
CA VAL A 27 2.51 14.70 -6.27
C VAL A 27 2.95 13.23 -6.32
N VAL A 28 4.25 12.95 -6.30
CA VAL A 28 4.77 11.58 -6.26
C VAL A 28 4.48 10.89 -4.92
N GLU A 29 4.58 11.60 -3.80
CA GLU A 29 4.15 11.10 -2.48
C GLU A 29 2.65 10.76 -2.47
N MET A 30 1.81 11.59 -3.09
CA MET A 30 0.37 11.32 -3.20
C MET A 30 0.08 10.09 -4.07
N TRP A 31 0.76 9.92 -5.20
CA TRP A 31 0.64 8.72 -6.03
C TRP A 31 1.05 7.46 -5.27
N ALA A 32 2.17 7.51 -4.54
CA ALA A 32 2.61 6.41 -3.70
C ALA A 32 1.57 6.06 -2.63
N PHE A 33 1.01 7.06 -1.96
CA PHE A 33 -0.05 6.89 -0.96
C PHE A 33 -1.27 6.18 -1.55
N TRP A 34 -1.75 6.61 -2.71
CA TRP A 34 -2.89 5.98 -3.38
C TRP A 34 -2.61 4.55 -3.78
N LEU A 35 -1.46 4.29 -4.41
CA LEU A 35 -1.06 2.94 -4.80
C LEU A 35 -0.99 1.99 -3.60
N MET A 36 -0.36 2.42 -2.50
CA MET A 36 -0.25 1.59 -1.29
C MET A 36 -1.60 1.37 -0.61
N THR A 37 -2.42 2.41 -0.47
CA THR A 37 -3.71 2.32 0.25
C THR A 37 -4.73 1.50 -0.51
N VAL A 38 -4.87 1.73 -1.81
CA VAL A 38 -5.80 0.97 -2.66
C VAL A 38 -5.36 -0.49 -2.72
N SER A 39 -4.07 -0.76 -2.91
CA SER A 39 -3.55 -2.14 -2.89
C SER A 39 -3.83 -2.86 -1.58
N MET A 40 -3.66 -2.17 -0.45
CA MET A 40 -3.96 -2.76 0.87
C MET A 40 -5.44 -3.12 1.00
N VAL A 41 -6.36 -2.25 0.53
CA VAL A 41 -7.79 -2.56 0.51
C VAL A 41 -8.07 -3.81 -0.33
N PHE A 42 -7.50 -3.92 -1.54
CA PHE A 42 -7.67 -5.12 -2.37
C PHE A 42 -7.10 -6.39 -1.73
N ILE A 43 -5.92 -6.33 -1.11
CA ILE A 43 -5.34 -7.45 -0.36
C ILE A 43 -6.32 -7.92 0.71
N THR A 44 -6.88 -6.99 1.49
CA THR A 44 -7.84 -7.33 2.56
C THR A 44 -9.13 -7.92 2.00
N LEU A 45 -9.66 -7.41 0.88
CA LEU A 45 -10.86 -7.94 0.24
C LEU A 45 -10.65 -9.35 -0.30
N PHE A 46 -9.52 -9.62 -0.98
CA PHE A 46 -9.21 -10.95 -1.51
C PHE A 46 -9.00 -11.98 -0.40
N LEU A 47 -8.30 -11.60 0.68
CA LEU A 47 -8.13 -12.47 1.83
C LEU A 47 -9.45 -12.71 2.59
N THR A 48 -10.32 -11.70 2.65
CA THR A 48 -11.65 -11.84 3.26
C THR A 48 -12.52 -12.80 2.44
N ALA A 49 -12.54 -12.66 1.10
CA ALA A 49 -13.26 -13.58 0.22
C ALA A 49 -12.72 -15.01 0.33
N ALA A 50 -11.40 -15.18 0.34
CA ALA A 50 -10.76 -16.47 0.58
C ALA A 50 -11.14 -17.06 1.95
N GLY A 51 -11.17 -16.23 3.00
CA GLY A 51 -11.57 -16.62 4.35
C GLY A 51 -13.03 -17.08 4.42
N ILE A 52 -13.95 -16.36 3.76
CA ILE A 52 -15.37 -16.76 3.69
C ILE A 52 -15.50 -18.13 3.02
N LEU A 53 -14.85 -18.33 1.87
CA LEU A 53 -14.91 -19.59 1.13
C LEU A 53 -14.27 -20.74 1.93
N HIS A 54 -13.18 -20.45 2.63
CA HIS A 54 -12.51 -21.40 3.52
C HIS A 54 -13.42 -21.85 4.65
N VAL A 55 -14.02 -20.91 5.39
CA VAL A 55 -14.94 -21.22 6.49
C VAL A 55 -16.14 -22.02 5.98
N TYR A 56 -16.71 -21.62 4.84
CA TYR A 56 -17.84 -22.34 4.26
C TYR A 56 -17.50 -23.79 3.92
N LEU A 57 -16.44 -24.02 3.12
CA LEU A 57 -16.09 -25.36 2.62
C LEU A 57 -15.49 -26.29 3.69
N SER A 58 -14.81 -25.74 4.70
CA SER A 58 -14.15 -26.55 5.73
C SER A 58 -14.94 -26.67 7.03
N ARG A 59 -15.97 -25.84 7.25
CA ARG A 59 -16.73 -25.82 8.52
C ARG A 59 -18.25 -25.88 8.37
N MET A 60 -18.83 -25.30 7.32
CA MET A 60 -20.30 -25.16 7.21
C MET A 60 -20.95 -26.06 6.16
N ALA A 61 -20.19 -26.59 5.21
CA ALA A 61 -20.71 -27.47 4.17
C ALA A 61 -21.17 -28.83 4.73
N GLU A 62 -22.17 -29.44 4.07
CA GLU A 62 -22.71 -30.75 4.45
C GLU A 62 -21.64 -31.85 4.46
N ASN A 63 -20.65 -31.76 3.56
CA ASN A 63 -19.46 -32.60 3.53
C ASN A 63 -18.20 -31.71 3.62
N PRO A 64 -17.68 -31.45 4.83
CA PRO A 64 -16.51 -30.60 5.02
C PRO A 64 -15.27 -31.16 4.31
N LEU A 65 -14.62 -30.33 3.50
CA LEU A 65 -13.40 -30.71 2.80
C LEU A 65 -12.19 -30.69 3.75
N PRO A 66 -11.24 -31.64 3.61
CA PRO A 66 -9.94 -31.56 4.27
C PRO A 66 -9.22 -30.26 3.91
N PHE A 67 -8.44 -29.72 4.86
CA PHE A 67 -7.77 -28.42 4.73
C PHE A 67 -7.02 -28.27 3.38
N MET A 68 -6.20 -29.25 2.99
CA MET A 68 -5.40 -29.13 1.78
C MET A 68 -6.25 -29.05 0.50
N VAL A 69 -7.36 -29.80 0.43
CA VAL A 69 -8.26 -29.81 -0.73
C VAL A 69 -9.03 -28.49 -0.85
N MET A 70 -9.41 -27.89 0.28
CA MET A 70 -10.04 -26.57 0.29
C MET A 70 -9.04 -25.46 -0.07
N GLN A 71 -7.78 -25.57 0.37
CA GLN A 71 -6.72 -24.60 0.02
C GLN A 71 -6.50 -24.48 -1.49
N GLU A 72 -6.60 -25.59 -2.22
CA GLU A 72 -6.55 -25.60 -3.68
C GLU A 72 -7.71 -24.80 -4.31
N LYS A 73 -8.87 -24.72 -3.66
CA LYS A 73 -10.04 -23.95 -4.15
C LYS A 73 -9.89 -22.45 -3.96
N VAL A 74 -9.10 -22.01 -2.98
CA VAL A 74 -8.85 -20.58 -2.71
C VAL A 74 -7.58 -20.04 -3.36
N VAL A 75 -6.83 -20.88 -4.09
CA VAL A 75 -5.52 -20.52 -4.67
C VAL A 75 -5.61 -19.30 -5.60
N LEU A 76 -6.72 -19.13 -6.30
CA LEU A 76 -6.97 -17.96 -7.15
C LEU A 76 -6.92 -16.65 -6.36
N PHE A 77 -7.50 -16.61 -5.16
CA PHE A 77 -7.46 -15.42 -4.30
C PHE A 77 -6.04 -15.12 -3.81
N TYR A 78 -5.20 -16.14 -3.63
CA TYR A 78 -3.79 -15.93 -3.29
C TYR A 78 -2.99 -15.36 -4.47
N TRP A 79 -3.28 -15.77 -5.70
CA TRP A 79 -2.71 -15.12 -6.88
C TRP A 79 -3.16 -13.66 -7.04
N MET A 80 -4.45 -13.38 -6.85
CA MET A 80 -4.99 -12.01 -6.90
C MET A 80 -4.37 -11.13 -5.80
N ARG A 81 -4.20 -11.67 -4.59
CA ARG A 81 -3.49 -11.02 -3.50
C ARG A 81 -2.03 -10.75 -3.87
N GLU A 82 -1.35 -11.70 -4.50
CA GLU A 82 0.05 -11.53 -4.90
C GLU A 82 0.22 -10.38 -5.89
N ILE A 83 -0.66 -10.29 -6.89
CA ILE A 83 -0.69 -9.17 -7.84
C ILE A 83 -0.91 -7.84 -7.10
N ALA A 84 -1.85 -7.79 -6.15
CA ALA A 84 -2.06 -6.60 -5.32
C ALA A 84 -0.83 -6.27 -4.45
N GLY A 85 -0.10 -7.28 -3.98
CA GLY A 85 1.18 -7.11 -3.27
C GLY A 85 2.27 -6.49 -4.15
N VAL A 86 2.34 -6.88 -5.43
CA VAL A 86 3.25 -6.25 -6.40
C VAL A 86 2.88 -4.77 -6.62
N VAL A 87 1.60 -4.43 -6.73
CA VAL A 87 1.17 -3.03 -6.86
C VAL A 87 1.50 -2.23 -5.59
N PHE A 88 1.36 -2.83 -4.41
CA PHE A 88 1.79 -2.22 -3.15
C PHE A 88 3.30 -1.95 -3.13
N LEU A 89 4.11 -2.92 -3.61
CA LEU A 89 5.57 -2.76 -3.71
C LEU A 89 5.94 -1.62 -4.67
N ILE A 90 5.25 -1.50 -5.81
CA ILE A 90 5.42 -0.37 -6.72
C ILE A 90 5.12 0.94 -5.99
N GLY A 91 4.03 1.01 -5.22
CA GLY A 91 3.72 2.17 -4.38
C GLY A 91 4.84 2.53 -3.40
N LEU A 92 5.46 1.54 -2.75
CA LEU A 92 6.61 1.75 -1.88
C LEU A 92 7.84 2.27 -2.63
N VAL A 93 8.13 1.74 -3.82
CA VAL A 93 9.26 2.23 -4.65
C VAL A 93 9.02 3.68 -5.06
N VAL A 94 7.79 4.02 -5.49
CA VAL A 94 7.41 5.41 -5.83
C VAL A 94 7.56 6.34 -4.61
N TYR A 95 7.18 5.88 -3.41
CA TYR A 95 7.40 6.62 -2.16
C TYR A 95 8.89 6.87 -1.90
N LEU A 96 9.75 5.88 -2.10
CA LEU A 96 11.20 6.06 -1.91
C LEU A 96 11.78 7.04 -2.95
N ILE A 97 11.31 6.98 -4.20
CA ILE A 97 11.73 7.89 -5.27
C ILE A 97 11.34 9.35 -4.96
N SER A 98 10.20 9.59 -4.30
CA SER A 98 9.76 10.96 -3.98
C SER A 98 10.79 11.75 -3.16
N PHE A 99 11.58 11.05 -2.33
CA PHE A 99 12.63 11.67 -1.54
C PHE A 99 13.85 12.09 -2.37
N PHE A 100 14.09 11.50 -3.53
CA PHE A 100 15.21 11.86 -4.40
C PHE A 100 14.84 12.94 -5.42
N ILE A 101 13.56 13.29 -5.55
CA ILE A 101 13.10 14.37 -6.41
C ILE A 101 13.39 15.72 -5.74
N GLY A 102 14.51 16.32 -6.14
CA GLY A 102 14.83 17.72 -5.83
C GLY A 102 13.97 18.66 -6.67
N GLY A 103 13.36 19.65 -6.03
CA GLY A 103 12.77 20.80 -6.72
C GLY A 103 13.23 22.06 -6.00
N GLU A 104 13.45 23.12 -6.78
CA GLU A 104 13.85 24.45 -6.30
C GLU A 104 13.04 24.86 -5.09
N GLU A 105 13.76 25.44 -4.12
CA GLU A 105 13.18 26.15 -3.01
C GLU A 105 12.21 27.19 -3.58
N GLU A 106 10.91 27.00 -3.39
CA GLU A 106 10.03 28.15 -3.33
C GLU A 106 10.46 28.89 -2.06
N ALA A 107 11.38 29.84 -2.26
CA ALA A 107 11.81 30.81 -1.29
C ALA A 107 10.57 31.31 -0.56
N SER A 108 10.51 31.06 0.75
CA SER A 108 9.41 31.57 1.56
C SER A 108 9.40 33.09 1.36
N THR A 109 8.37 33.59 0.70
CA THR A 109 8.01 34.99 0.73
C THR A 109 7.90 35.39 2.19
N THR A 110 8.91 36.11 2.67
CA THR A 110 8.92 36.81 3.94
C THR A 110 7.73 37.77 3.97
N VAL A 111 6.85 37.59 4.97
CA VAL A 111 5.92 38.63 5.44
C VAL A 111 6.12 38.76 6.94
#